data_AF-R7QIP8-F1
#
_entry.id   AF-R7QIP8-F1
#
_cell.length_a   1.000
_cell.length_b   1.000
_cell.length_c   1.000
_cell.angle_alpha   90.00
_cell.angle_beta   90.00
_cell.angle_gamma   90.00
#
_symmetry.space_group_name_H-M   'P 1'
#
loop_
_entity.id
_entity.type
_entity.pdbx_description
1 polymer ?
#
loop_
_entity_poly.entity_id
_entity_poly.type
_entity_poly.pdbx_seq_one_letter_code
_entity_poly.pdbx_strand_id
1 'polypeptide(L)'
;MQHLKMTSIPLLLAVLALSVRVLAAAPHPLLAPAQAVLSANWVSDMNSTLPSPSLYPHQWSWDSAFVAIGYSHYDTPRAIAELHALFRAQWANGLLPHIVFNPATDESYFPGPSFWNTHRSPHAPPAAATSGIVQPPVHAIASLAVYHNAKGPHMKALAHRHLTSIYPNLVAWHRYLYAERDPLQEGLVFLRHMWESGMDNSPAWDEPLAAMHVTPDAIPTYSRVDKGKVAHAKERPTSFFYDRAVYLIKIFYDNAYDEKAIFEKSPFLVQDVLFNSILSRAGMALAEIADILHKNEEADAHRQRAEKTAKAITDKLYDPVDKFYYNYNMVTKKLIRRKISGGFGAFYGANMDDEHVNALIDHLYSPDFLEHDLYAWTIPSVAKTDPSYTNSTYWKGPAWLNINYIVREGLLANAAGNRDAVRIAAYLKERSMEMIEKSGFYEYFNPISGSPHGGHQFSWSAALIIDWICTTNRSYGERLTTKDQGDPVSLLGGNNAFYAVLTAAVASIIVAIMNRSSPTYGKQRKDDADILQVLRAANKKARADATPGNGSMSARRRNTVPKARRSS
;
A
#
# COMPACT_ATOMS: atom_id res chain seq x y z
N MET A 1 -35.27 34.44 44.81
CA MET A 1 -34.24 33.51 44.27
C MET A 1 -33.85 33.96 42.87
N GLN A 2 -33.11 35.07 42.82
CA GLN A 2 -32.31 35.47 41.67
C GLN A 2 -30.93 34.79 41.82
N HIS A 3 -30.25 34.53 40.70
CA HIS A 3 -28.89 33.95 40.58
C HIS A 3 -28.75 32.47 40.20
N LEU A 4 -29.48 31.98 39.19
CA LEU A 4 -28.85 31.11 38.19
C LEU A 4 -28.83 31.87 36.85
N LYS A 5 -27.74 32.62 36.67
CA LYS A 5 -27.47 33.50 35.52
C LYS A 5 -27.23 32.69 34.25
N MET A 6 -27.25 33.39 33.12
CA MET A 6 -26.78 33.04 31.76
C MET A 6 -25.34 32.47 31.66
N THR A 7 -24.81 31.85 32.71
CA THR A 7 -23.47 31.24 32.81
C THR A 7 -23.43 29.78 32.35
N SER A 8 -24.58 29.15 32.07
CA SER A 8 -24.69 27.74 31.69
C SER A 8 -24.57 27.48 30.18
N ILE A 9 -24.85 28.45 29.31
CA ILE A 9 -24.68 28.28 27.85
C ILE A 9 -23.19 28.25 27.44
N PRO A 10 -22.32 29.15 27.95
CA PRO A 10 -20.88 29.05 27.69
C PRO A 10 -20.27 27.77 28.27
N LEU A 11 -20.77 27.30 29.43
CA LEU A 11 -20.33 26.05 30.05
C LEU A 11 -20.77 24.83 29.22
N LEU A 12 -21.98 24.83 28.68
CA LEU A 12 -22.49 23.75 27.82
C LEU A 12 -21.76 23.72 26.47
N LEU A 13 -21.50 24.89 25.87
CA LEU A 13 -20.67 25.02 24.66
C LEU A 13 -19.21 24.64 24.93
N ALA A 14 -18.67 24.98 26.10
CA ALA A 14 -17.34 24.55 26.52
C ALA A 14 -17.29 23.04 26.72
N VAL A 15 -18.28 22.42 27.35
CA VAL A 15 -18.40 20.96 27.52
C VAL A 15 -18.61 20.25 26.19
N LEU A 16 -19.33 20.85 25.24
CA LEU A 16 -19.49 20.32 23.88
C LEU A 16 -18.21 20.45 23.06
N ALA A 17 -17.52 21.60 23.14
CA ALA A 17 -16.21 21.79 22.54
C ALA A 17 -15.17 20.87 23.18
N LEU A 18 -15.26 20.62 24.50
CA LEU A 18 -14.44 19.64 25.22
C LEU A 18 -14.79 18.24 24.77
N SER A 19 -16.07 17.89 24.64
CA SER A 19 -16.53 16.57 24.17
C SER A 19 -16.11 16.31 22.73
N VAL A 20 -16.19 17.30 21.83
CA VAL A 20 -15.71 17.23 20.45
C VAL A 20 -14.19 17.16 20.41
N ARG A 21 -13.48 17.90 21.27
CA ARG A 21 -12.02 17.77 21.43
C ARG A 21 -11.60 16.43 22.04
N VAL A 22 -12.38 15.86 22.95
CA VAL A 22 -12.15 14.57 23.60
C VAL A 22 -12.46 13.42 22.63
N LEU A 23 -13.51 13.54 21.81
CA LEU A 23 -13.81 12.64 20.70
C LEU A 23 -12.76 12.74 19.57
N ALA A 24 -12.25 13.95 19.29
CA ALA A 24 -11.13 14.16 18.37
C ALA A 24 -9.76 13.75 18.96
N ALA A 25 -9.67 13.57 20.28
CA ALA A 25 -8.47 13.14 20.99
C ALA A 25 -8.48 11.64 21.34
N ALA A 26 -9.61 10.94 21.17
CA ALA A 26 -9.65 9.50 21.31
C ALA A 26 -8.81 8.87 20.18
N PRO A 27 -7.80 8.04 20.50
CA PRO A 27 -7.02 7.36 19.47
C PRO A 27 -7.95 6.49 18.62
N HIS A 28 -7.68 6.45 17.31
CA HIS A 28 -8.42 5.63 16.36
C HIS A 28 -8.53 4.18 16.88
N PRO A 29 -9.70 3.50 16.80
CA PRO A 29 -9.91 2.19 17.42
C PRO A 29 -8.93 1.11 16.93
N LEU A 30 -8.43 1.23 15.69
CA LEU A 30 -7.41 0.34 15.14
C LEU A 30 -5.97 0.59 15.63
N LEU A 31 -5.65 1.73 16.25
CA LEU A 31 -4.26 2.08 16.56
C LEU A 31 -3.64 1.13 17.59
N ALA A 32 -4.29 0.93 18.74
CA ALA A 32 -3.79 0.04 19.77
C ALA A 32 -3.75 -1.44 19.31
N PRO A 33 -4.78 -1.98 18.63
CA PRO A 33 -4.71 -3.31 18.02
C PRO A 33 -3.55 -3.49 17.03
N ALA A 34 -3.30 -2.50 16.16
CA ALA A 34 -2.18 -2.55 15.21
C ALA A 34 -0.82 -2.56 15.94
N GLN A 35 -0.65 -1.70 16.95
CA GLN A 35 0.56 -1.69 17.78
C GLN A 35 0.77 -3.00 18.54
N ALA A 36 -0.32 -3.65 18.97
CA ALA A 36 -0.27 -4.95 19.62
C ALA A 36 0.22 -6.05 18.67
N VAL A 37 -0.23 -6.05 17.40
CA VAL A 37 0.29 -6.98 16.37
C VAL A 37 1.80 -6.80 16.18
N LEU A 38 2.27 -5.57 15.95
CA LEU A 38 3.70 -5.32 15.80
C LEU A 38 4.51 -5.68 17.06
N SER A 39 3.91 -5.51 18.25
CA SER A 39 4.58 -5.86 19.50
C SER A 39 4.69 -7.37 19.68
N ALA A 40 3.64 -8.12 19.32
CA ALA A 40 3.60 -9.58 19.41
C ALA A 40 4.52 -10.27 18.42
N ASN A 41 4.73 -9.68 17.24
CA ASN A 41 5.53 -10.27 16.17
C ASN A 41 7.03 -9.96 16.25
N TRP A 42 7.44 -9.18 17.24
CA TRP A 42 8.84 -8.80 17.42
C TRP A 42 9.65 -9.89 18.08
N VAL A 43 10.83 -10.14 17.52
CA VAL A 43 11.80 -11.11 18.02
C VAL A 43 13.02 -10.36 18.52
N SER A 44 13.13 -10.22 19.84
CA SER A 44 14.18 -9.42 20.49
C SER A 44 15.59 -9.86 20.10
N ASP A 45 15.84 -11.17 19.98
CA ASP A 45 17.16 -11.69 19.63
C ASP A 45 17.58 -11.34 18.19
N MET A 46 16.61 -11.19 17.29
CA MET A 46 16.86 -10.77 15.91
C MET A 46 16.87 -9.24 15.75
N ASN A 47 16.27 -8.50 16.69
CA ASN A 47 15.89 -7.10 16.55
C ASN A 47 15.06 -6.84 15.29
N SER A 48 14.12 -7.73 15.01
CA SER A 48 13.27 -7.66 13.83
C SER A 48 11.87 -8.18 14.11
N THR A 49 10.97 -7.92 13.18
CA THR A 49 9.56 -8.31 13.27
C THR A 49 9.23 -9.36 12.22
N LEU A 50 8.57 -10.44 12.63
CA LEU A 50 8.06 -11.45 11.71
C LEU A 50 6.88 -10.89 10.89
N PRO A 51 6.74 -11.19 9.59
CA PRO A 51 5.56 -10.79 8.83
C PRO A 51 4.26 -11.39 9.39
N SER A 52 4.29 -12.67 9.76
CA SER A 52 3.20 -13.35 10.46
C SER A 52 3.77 -14.52 11.27
N PRO A 53 3.44 -14.65 12.56
CA PRO A 53 4.06 -15.64 13.45
C PRO A 53 3.78 -17.09 13.05
N SER A 54 2.69 -17.35 12.31
CA SER A 54 2.31 -18.70 11.89
C SER A 54 2.88 -19.16 10.55
N LEU A 55 3.18 -18.23 9.64
CA LEU A 55 3.55 -18.55 8.26
C LEU A 55 4.98 -18.14 7.90
N TYR A 56 5.45 -17.02 8.42
CA TYR A 56 6.71 -16.39 8.02
C TYR A 56 7.62 -16.22 9.24
N PRO A 57 8.37 -17.26 9.62
CA PRO A 57 9.13 -17.30 10.87
C PRO A 57 10.50 -16.61 10.77
N HIS A 58 10.68 -15.73 9.77
CA HIS A 58 11.95 -15.07 9.45
C HIS A 58 11.74 -13.57 9.22
N GLN A 59 12.83 -12.82 9.17
CA GLN A 59 12.78 -11.41 8.78
C GLN A 59 12.73 -11.30 7.25
N TRP A 60 11.77 -10.54 6.73
CA TRP A 60 11.59 -10.27 5.30
C TRP A 60 11.89 -8.82 4.95
N SER A 61 12.54 -8.61 3.80
CA SER A 61 13.20 -7.35 3.48
C SER A 61 12.25 -6.17 3.32
N TRP A 62 11.23 -6.27 2.46
CA TRP A 62 10.32 -5.15 2.28
C TRP A 62 9.31 -5.05 3.44
N ASP A 63 9.04 -6.16 4.14
CA ASP A 63 8.11 -6.24 5.27
C ASP A 63 8.70 -5.43 6.42
N SER A 64 10.00 -5.65 6.72
CA SER A 64 10.76 -4.86 7.68
C SER A 64 10.77 -3.36 7.33
N ALA A 65 10.80 -2.99 6.05
CA ALA A 65 10.71 -1.59 5.65
C ALA A 65 9.33 -1.00 5.97
N PHE A 66 8.23 -1.69 5.66
CA PHE A 66 6.88 -1.24 6.03
C PHE A 66 6.67 -1.23 7.55
N VAL A 67 7.17 -2.23 8.26
CA VAL A 67 7.13 -2.29 9.73
C VAL A 67 7.86 -1.10 10.35
N ALA A 68 9.05 -0.74 9.84
CA ALA A 68 9.77 0.43 10.30
C ALA A 68 9.00 1.73 10.06
N ILE A 69 8.26 1.86 8.94
CA ILE A 69 7.33 2.97 8.71
C ILE A 69 6.26 3.02 9.82
N GLY A 70 5.65 1.89 10.18
CA GLY A 70 4.69 1.80 11.28
C GLY A 70 5.28 2.21 12.63
N TYR A 71 6.43 1.63 13.02
CA TYR A 71 7.12 1.98 14.26
C TYR A 71 7.54 3.45 14.32
N SER A 72 7.89 4.07 13.19
CA SER A 72 8.38 5.46 13.15
C SER A 72 7.45 6.48 13.82
N HIS A 73 6.14 6.19 13.89
CA HIS A 73 5.13 7.08 14.48
C HIS A 73 5.10 7.11 16.00
N TYR A 74 5.60 6.06 16.66
CA TYR A 74 5.47 5.87 18.11
C TYR A 74 6.69 5.26 18.82
N ASP A 75 7.60 4.60 18.10
CA ASP A 75 8.79 3.94 18.63
C ASP A 75 9.97 4.07 17.65
N THR A 76 10.55 5.28 17.60
CA THR A 76 11.70 5.59 16.73
C THR A 76 12.90 4.65 16.94
N PRO A 77 13.33 4.32 18.17
CA PRO A 77 14.43 3.37 18.39
C PRO A 77 14.17 1.99 17.79
N ARG A 78 12.95 1.46 17.90
CA ARG A 78 12.59 0.16 17.34
C ARG A 78 12.51 0.16 15.82
N ALA A 79 12.01 1.26 15.23
CA ALA A 79 12.05 1.45 13.78
C ALA A 79 13.49 1.43 13.23
N ILE A 80 14.42 2.07 13.94
CA ILE A 80 15.85 2.07 13.62
C ILE A 80 16.42 0.65 13.75
N ALA A 81 16.10 -0.06 14.84
CA ALA A 81 16.59 -1.41 15.09
C ALA A 81 16.16 -2.41 14.00
N GLU A 82 14.90 -2.37 13.57
CA GLU A 82 14.34 -3.20 12.49
C GLU A 82 15.16 -3.08 11.19
N LEU A 83 15.40 -1.84 10.74
CA LEU A 83 16.18 -1.58 9.53
C LEU A 83 17.65 -1.99 9.69
N HIS A 84 18.27 -1.63 10.82
CA HIS A 84 19.66 -1.99 11.09
C HIS A 84 19.85 -3.51 11.19
N ALA A 85 18.85 -4.25 11.68
CA ALA A 85 18.88 -5.72 11.69
C ALA A 85 18.94 -6.32 10.29
N LEU A 86 18.11 -5.81 9.38
CA LEU A 86 18.13 -6.24 7.98
C LEU A 86 19.47 -5.91 7.31
N PHE A 87 19.99 -4.69 7.49
CA PHE A 87 21.24 -4.26 6.86
C PHE A 87 22.50 -4.92 7.42
N ARG A 88 22.47 -5.51 8.63
CA ARG A 88 23.56 -6.39 9.09
C ARG A 88 23.73 -7.65 8.22
N ALA A 89 22.68 -8.04 7.50
CA ALA A 89 22.68 -9.17 6.59
C ALA A 89 22.91 -8.76 5.12
N GLN A 90 23.25 -7.49 4.85
CA GLN A 90 23.62 -7.03 3.52
C GLN A 90 24.91 -7.74 3.07
N TRP A 91 24.93 -8.19 1.83
CA TRP A 91 26.10 -8.83 1.22
C TRP A 91 27.17 -7.78 0.90
N ALA A 92 28.43 -8.23 0.80
CA ALA A 92 29.58 -7.34 0.57
C ALA A 92 29.52 -6.57 -0.76
N ASN A 93 28.80 -7.09 -1.76
CA ASN A 93 28.56 -6.41 -3.05
C ASN A 93 27.36 -5.44 -3.02
N GLY A 94 26.66 -5.33 -1.89
CA GLY A 94 25.50 -4.44 -1.71
C GLY A 94 24.14 -5.14 -1.80
N LEU A 95 24.07 -6.41 -2.23
CA LEU A 95 22.82 -7.18 -2.28
C LEU A 95 22.15 -7.19 -0.90
N LEU A 96 20.89 -6.75 -0.83
CA LEU A 96 20.07 -6.85 0.37
C LEU A 96 19.09 -8.04 0.22
N PRO A 97 19.29 -9.14 0.98
CA PRO A 97 18.54 -10.37 0.76
C PRO A 97 17.08 -10.20 1.13
N HIS A 98 16.18 -10.92 0.45
CA HIS A 98 14.75 -10.85 0.75
C HIS A 98 14.38 -11.54 2.07
N ILE A 99 15.11 -12.58 2.47
CA ILE A 99 15.00 -13.24 3.79
C ILE A 99 16.33 -13.18 4.54
N VAL A 100 16.25 -12.81 5.82
CA VAL A 100 17.25 -13.12 6.85
C VAL A 100 16.65 -14.20 7.77
N PHE A 101 17.27 -15.38 7.76
CA PHE A 101 16.73 -16.55 8.44
C PHE A 101 16.90 -16.44 9.95
N ASN A 102 15.85 -16.80 10.68
CA ASN A 102 15.88 -16.85 12.14
C ASN A 102 16.66 -18.10 12.59
N PRO A 103 17.77 -17.95 13.34
CA PRO A 103 18.55 -19.10 13.81
C PRO A 103 17.80 -19.96 14.85
N ALA A 104 16.74 -19.42 15.48
CA ALA A 104 15.95 -20.14 16.48
C ALA A 104 14.83 -21.01 15.87
N THR A 105 14.63 -20.96 14.55
CA THR A 105 13.59 -21.73 13.86
C THR A 105 14.17 -22.95 13.18
N ASP A 106 13.42 -24.04 13.18
CA ASP A 106 13.75 -25.27 12.45
C ASP A 106 13.60 -25.10 10.92
N GLU A 107 13.96 -26.11 10.13
CA GLU A 107 13.74 -26.16 8.68
C GLU A 107 12.25 -26.27 8.29
N SER A 108 11.31 -25.78 9.12
CA SER A 108 9.88 -25.79 8.81
C SER A 108 9.46 -24.74 7.77
N TYR A 109 10.39 -23.93 7.26
CA TYR A 109 10.21 -23.07 6.10
C TYR A 109 11.06 -23.57 4.93
N PHE A 110 10.46 -23.66 3.74
CA PHE A 110 11.15 -24.07 2.52
C PHE A 110 10.88 -23.07 1.39
N PRO A 111 11.91 -22.65 0.63
CA PRO A 111 13.32 -23.05 0.74
C PRO A 111 14.07 -22.39 1.91
N GLY A 112 14.68 -23.22 2.76
CA GLY A 112 15.48 -22.81 3.92
C GLY A 112 16.95 -22.53 3.57
N PRO A 113 17.78 -22.10 4.55
CA PRO A 113 19.16 -21.68 4.33
C PRO A 113 20.03 -22.70 3.58
N SER A 114 19.87 -23.98 3.93
CA SER A 114 20.60 -25.11 3.34
C SER A 114 20.35 -25.26 1.83
N PHE A 115 19.11 -24.98 1.40
CA PHE A 115 18.71 -25.03 0.00
C PHE A 115 19.26 -23.84 -0.80
N TRP A 116 19.25 -22.64 -0.21
CA TRP A 116 19.81 -21.46 -0.86
C TRP A 116 21.32 -21.61 -1.09
N ASN A 117 22.07 -22.26 -0.20
CA ASN A 117 23.50 -22.52 -0.45
C ASN A 117 24.32 -21.22 -0.67
N THR A 118 23.94 -20.14 0.01
CA THR A 118 24.53 -18.80 -0.17
C THR A 118 26.00 -18.70 0.21
N HIS A 119 26.51 -19.63 1.03
CA HIS A 119 27.94 -19.75 1.35
C HIS A 119 28.82 -19.98 0.12
N ARG A 120 28.26 -20.36 -1.04
CA ARG A 120 29.01 -20.44 -2.31
C ARG A 120 29.38 -19.07 -2.87
N SER A 121 28.64 -18.02 -2.51
CA SER A 121 28.97 -16.65 -2.90
C SER A 121 30.11 -16.12 -2.04
N PRO A 122 31.13 -15.47 -2.63
CA PRO A 122 32.14 -14.76 -1.85
C PRO A 122 31.58 -13.50 -1.17
N HIS A 123 30.37 -13.05 -1.54
CA HIS A 123 29.75 -11.83 -1.03
C HIS A 123 28.74 -12.07 0.09
N ALA A 124 28.28 -13.30 0.29
CA ALA A 124 27.29 -13.61 1.33
C ALA A 124 27.87 -13.34 2.73
N PRO A 125 27.08 -12.76 3.65
CA PRO A 125 27.56 -12.46 5.00
C PRO A 125 27.81 -13.75 5.79
N PRO A 126 29.00 -13.94 6.39
CA PRO A 126 29.31 -15.18 7.11
C PRO A 126 28.52 -15.32 8.42
N ALA A 127 28.08 -14.19 9.00
CA ALA A 127 27.40 -14.15 10.29
C ALA A 127 25.86 -14.26 10.20
N ALA A 128 25.29 -14.33 8.99
CA ALA A 128 23.84 -14.37 8.80
C ALA A 128 23.46 -15.38 7.72
N ALA A 129 22.60 -16.34 8.08
CA ALA A 129 21.93 -17.17 7.10
C ALA A 129 20.93 -16.30 6.32
N THR A 130 21.13 -16.20 5.00
CA THR A 130 20.29 -15.38 4.12
C THR A 130 19.89 -16.15 2.88
N SER A 131 18.78 -15.74 2.28
CA SER A 131 18.47 -16.07 0.89
C SER A 131 19.43 -15.37 -0.09
N GLY A 132 19.41 -15.75 -1.37
CA GLY A 132 20.29 -15.18 -2.40
C GLY A 132 19.60 -14.33 -3.48
N ILE A 133 18.36 -13.92 -3.23
CA ILE A 133 17.58 -13.03 -4.11
C ILE A 133 17.01 -11.85 -3.31
N VAL A 134 16.58 -10.80 -4.01
CA VAL A 134 16.20 -9.51 -3.41
C VAL A 134 14.69 -9.30 -3.33
N GLN A 135 14.24 -8.16 -2.81
CA GLN A 135 12.83 -7.74 -2.79
C GLN A 135 12.75 -6.23 -3.08
N PRO A 136 11.55 -5.65 -3.32
CA PRO A 136 11.45 -4.26 -3.74
C PRO A 136 12.06 -3.27 -2.75
N PRO A 137 12.77 -2.23 -3.23
CA PRO A 137 13.70 -1.43 -2.42
C PRO A 137 13.02 -0.30 -1.62
N VAL A 138 12.12 -0.64 -0.69
CA VAL A 138 11.35 0.36 0.11
C VAL A 138 12.21 1.03 1.21
N HIS A 139 13.45 0.58 1.41
CA HIS A 139 14.27 0.86 2.60
C HIS A 139 14.68 2.32 2.79
N ALA A 140 14.96 3.05 1.70
CA ALA A 140 15.28 4.47 1.77
C ALA A 140 14.06 5.29 2.19
N ILE A 141 12.87 4.92 1.69
CA ILE A 141 11.58 5.53 2.06
C ILE A 141 11.31 5.30 3.55
N ALA A 142 11.53 4.07 4.03
CA ALA A 142 11.37 3.74 5.45
C ALA A 142 12.34 4.52 6.35
N SER A 143 13.61 4.61 5.97
CA SER A 143 14.63 5.35 6.73
C SER A 143 14.30 6.85 6.80
N LEU A 144 13.81 7.41 5.70
CA LEU A 144 13.35 8.80 5.65
C LEU A 144 12.08 9.02 6.51
N ALA A 145 11.14 8.07 6.51
CA ALA A 145 9.96 8.11 7.39
C ALA A 145 10.34 8.11 8.87
N VAL A 146 11.35 7.33 9.28
CA VAL A 146 11.92 7.37 10.64
C VAL A 146 12.37 8.78 11.02
N TYR A 147 13.08 9.46 10.12
CA TYR A 147 13.51 10.84 10.34
C TYR A 147 12.35 11.84 10.43
N HIS A 148 11.38 11.76 9.51
CA HIS A 148 10.25 12.70 9.46
C HIS A 148 9.26 12.52 10.61
N ASN A 149 9.08 11.29 11.07
CA ASN A 149 8.10 10.99 12.12
C ASN A 149 8.67 11.15 13.53
N ALA A 150 10.00 11.15 13.71
CA ALA A 150 10.66 11.37 14.99
C ALA A 150 10.18 12.67 15.69
N LYS A 151 9.69 12.53 16.94
CA LYS A 151 9.08 13.63 17.71
C LYS A 151 10.03 14.15 18.80
N GLY A 152 10.17 15.47 18.86
CA GLY A 152 11.02 16.13 19.85
C GLY A 152 12.52 16.05 19.54
N PRO A 153 13.34 16.90 20.17
CA PRO A 153 14.74 17.10 19.80
C PRO A 153 15.60 15.85 19.97
N HIS A 154 15.37 15.06 21.02
CA HIS A 154 16.16 13.86 21.28
C HIS A 154 15.93 12.77 20.21
N MET A 155 14.68 12.46 19.87
CA MET A 155 14.38 11.48 18.82
C MET A 155 14.81 11.98 17.44
N LYS A 156 14.67 13.29 17.16
CA LYS A 156 15.14 13.86 15.90
C LYS A 156 16.66 13.74 15.74
N ALA A 157 17.43 13.97 16.80
CA ALA A 157 18.87 13.75 16.80
C ALA A 157 19.23 12.27 16.64
N LEU A 158 18.48 11.35 17.27
CA LEU A 158 18.65 9.91 17.09
C LEU A 158 18.38 9.49 15.64
N ALA A 159 17.28 9.96 15.05
CA ALA A 159 16.93 9.65 13.67
C ALA A 159 17.92 10.24 12.66
N HIS A 160 18.47 11.43 12.92
CA HIS A 160 19.57 11.98 12.12
C HIS A 160 20.81 11.07 12.18
N ARG A 161 21.23 10.62 13.37
CA ARG A 161 22.34 9.65 13.51
C ARG A 161 22.06 8.34 12.77
N HIS A 162 20.82 7.86 12.82
CA HIS A 162 20.40 6.71 12.02
C HIS A 162 20.63 6.94 10.53
N LEU A 163 20.18 8.06 9.96
CA LEU A 163 20.41 8.40 8.56
C LEU A 163 21.90 8.43 8.22
N THR A 164 22.72 9.08 9.05
CA THR A 164 24.17 9.11 8.88
C THR A 164 24.78 7.71 8.83
N SER A 165 24.32 6.81 9.71
CA SER A 165 24.85 5.45 9.81
C SER A 165 24.36 4.51 8.72
N ILE A 166 23.11 4.64 8.27
CA ILE A 166 22.51 3.70 7.31
C ILE A 166 22.73 4.13 5.85
N TYR A 167 22.98 5.42 5.60
CA TYR A 167 23.11 5.97 4.25
C TYR A 167 24.13 5.23 3.36
N PRO A 168 25.36 4.89 3.81
CA PRO A 168 26.29 4.14 2.98
C PRO A 168 25.76 2.77 2.52
N ASN A 169 25.00 2.09 3.39
CA ASN A 169 24.41 0.78 3.10
C ASN A 169 23.25 0.92 2.09
N LEU A 170 22.42 1.96 2.21
CA LEU A 170 21.38 2.28 1.22
C LEU A 170 21.99 2.61 -0.15
N VAL A 171 23.08 3.38 -0.17
CA VAL A 171 23.81 3.69 -1.42
C VAL A 171 24.40 2.42 -2.02
N ALA A 172 25.00 1.54 -1.22
CA ALA A 172 25.52 0.25 -1.70
C ALA A 172 24.40 -0.65 -2.26
N TRP A 173 23.23 -0.65 -1.62
CA TRP A 173 22.06 -1.38 -2.08
C TRP A 173 21.56 -0.90 -3.44
N HIS A 174 21.35 0.41 -3.59
CA HIS A 174 20.95 0.98 -4.87
C HIS A 174 22.03 0.78 -5.94
N ARG A 175 23.32 0.89 -5.57
CA ARG A 175 24.43 0.64 -6.49
C ARG A 175 24.41 -0.80 -7.00
N TYR A 176 24.22 -1.79 -6.14
CA TYR A 176 24.07 -3.18 -6.54
C TYR A 176 22.93 -3.35 -7.55
N LEU A 177 21.76 -2.77 -7.27
CA LEU A 177 20.61 -2.86 -8.18
C LEU A 177 20.94 -2.32 -9.57
N TYR A 178 21.49 -1.12 -9.69
CA TYR A 178 21.81 -0.55 -11.00
C TYR A 178 23.03 -1.20 -11.67
N ALA A 179 24.04 -1.61 -10.92
CA ALA A 179 25.26 -2.19 -11.49
C ALA A 179 25.05 -3.64 -11.95
N GLU A 180 24.34 -4.44 -11.14
CA GLU A 180 24.21 -5.88 -11.37
C GLU A 180 22.89 -6.26 -12.05
N ARG A 181 21.82 -5.47 -11.82
CA ARG A 181 20.48 -5.76 -12.34
C ARG A 181 20.06 -4.85 -13.50
N ASP A 182 20.88 -3.90 -13.92
CA ASP A 182 20.69 -3.14 -15.17
C ASP A 182 21.98 -3.14 -16.02
N PRO A 183 22.48 -4.31 -16.46
CA PRO A 183 23.73 -4.43 -17.21
C PRO A 183 23.66 -3.74 -18.59
N LEU A 184 22.46 -3.49 -19.10
CA LEU A 184 22.22 -2.79 -20.36
C LEU A 184 22.08 -1.27 -20.18
N GLN A 185 22.13 -0.77 -18.94
CA GLN A 185 22.02 0.64 -18.58
C GLN A 185 20.76 1.32 -19.14
N GLU A 186 19.66 0.58 -19.22
CA GLU A 186 18.38 1.09 -19.72
C GLU A 186 17.70 2.01 -18.70
N GLY A 187 18.14 2.02 -17.44
CA GLY A 187 17.43 2.63 -16.33
C GLY A 187 16.36 1.71 -15.72
N LEU A 188 16.34 0.43 -16.09
CA LEU A 188 15.37 -0.54 -15.60
C LEU A 188 16.08 -1.80 -15.11
N VAL A 189 15.90 -2.10 -13.83
CA VAL A 189 16.47 -3.30 -13.23
C VAL A 189 15.62 -4.53 -13.55
N PHE A 190 16.27 -5.66 -13.79
CA PHE A 190 15.62 -6.95 -13.99
C PHE A 190 15.54 -7.77 -12.70
N LEU A 191 14.49 -8.57 -12.64
CA LEU A 191 14.29 -9.65 -11.68
C LEU A 191 14.75 -10.95 -12.32
N ARG A 192 15.52 -11.74 -11.58
CA ARG A 192 15.94 -13.10 -11.98
C ARG A 192 15.10 -14.20 -11.35
N HIS A 193 14.21 -13.83 -10.44
CA HIS A 193 13.29 -14.76 -9.77
C HIS A 193 11.96 -14.06 -9.51
N MET A 194 10.83 -14.76 -9.68
CA MET A 194 9.51 -14.15 -9.52
C MET A 194 9.23 -13.64 -8.10
N TRP A 195 9.77 -14.31 -7.08
CA TRP A 195 9.71 -13.85 -5.68
C TRP A 195 10.38 -12.49 -5.45
N GLU A 196 11.30 -12.03 -6.33
CA GLU A 196 11.91 -10.71 -6.19
C GLU A 196 10.91 -9.57 -6.39
N SER A 197 9.78 -9.84 -7.06
CA SER A 197 8.69 -8.86 -7.23
C SER A 197 7.89 -8.61 -5.95
N GLY A 198 7.93 -9.54 -5.00
CA GLY A 198 6.98 -9.60 -3.88
C GLY A 198 5.58 -10.08 -4.29
N MET A 199 5.37 -10.49 -5.54
CA MET A 199 4.11 -10.97 -6.11
C MET A 199 4.21 -12.42 -6.61
N ASP A 200 4.57 -13.36 -5.73
CA ASP A 200 5.17 -14.65 -6.08
C ASP A 200 4.46 -15.44 -7.19
N ASN A 201 3.15 -15.66 -7.07
CA ASN A 201 2.37 -16.46 -8.02
C ASN A 201 1.51 -15.59 -8.95
N SER A 202 1.88 -14.32 -9.12
CA SER A 202 1.18 -13.42 -10.03
C SER A 202 1.09 -14.04 -11.43
N PRO A 203 -0.07 -13.91 -12.12
CA PRO A 203 -0.25 -14.42 -13.48
C PRO A 203 0.72 -13.83 -14.51
N ALA A 204 1.37 -12.69 -14.19
CA ALA A 204 2.43 -12.13 -15.03
C ALA A 204 3.63 -13.08 -15.20
N TRP A 205 3.84 -14.01 -14.26
CA TRP A 205 4.95 -14.96 -14.34
C TRP A 205 4.59 -16.24 -15.10
N ASP A 206 3.31 -16.49 -15.39
CA ASP A 206 2.87 -17.75 -15.99
C ASP A 206 3.50 -17.97 -17.38
N GLU A 207 3.55 -16.95 -18.24
CA GLU A 207 4.21 -17.05 -19.57
C GLU A 207 5.74 -17.18 -19.49
N PRO A 208 6.47 -16.30 -18.75
CA PRO A 208 7.91 -16.47 -18.57
C PRO A 208 8.29 -17.84 -18.00
N LEU A 209 7.52 -18.33 -17.01
CA LEU A 209 7.75 -19.65 -16.42
C LEU A 209 7.48 -20.77 -17.42
N ALA A 210 6.39 -20.69 -18.20
CA ALA A 210 6.07 -21.70 -19.20
C ALA A 210 7.12 -21.78 -20.32
N ALA A 211 7.76 -20.67 -20.68
CA ALA A 211 8.83 -20.61 -21.67
C ALA A 211 10.16 -21.24 -21.21
N MET A 212 10.32 -21.50 -19.91
CA MET A 212 11.51 -22.17 -19.37
C MET A 212 11.57 -23.64 -19.80
N HIS A 213 12.70 -24.04 -20.38
CA HIS A 213 12.99 -25.44 -20.71
C HIS A 213 13.64 -26.12 -19.50
N VAL A 214 12.82 -26.77 -18.67
CA VAL A 214 13.27 -27.48 -17.46
C VAL A 214 13.00 -28.96 -17.62
N THR A 215 14.06 -29.77 -17.64
CA THR A 215 13.94 -31.24 -17.64
C THR A 215 13.82 -31.77 -16.21
N PRO A 216 13.13 -32.90 -15.97
CA PRO A 216 12.95 -33.43 -14.62
C PRO A 216 14.24 -33.69 -13.84
N ASP A 217 15.32 -34.09 -14.53
CA ASP A 217 16.65 -34.34 -13.97
C ASP A 217 17.40 -33.05 -13.60
N ALA A 218 17.00 -31.90 -14.16
CA ALA A 218 17.58 -30.61 -13.82
C ALA A 218 16.99 -30.02 -12.52
N ILE A 219 15.84 -30.52 -12.07
CA ILE A 219 15.16 -30.06 -10.86
C ILE A 219 15.86 -30.67 -9.63
N PRO A 220 16.40 -29.87 -8.71
CA PRO A 220 16.99 -30.39 -7.47
C PRO A 220 15.92 -31.10 -6.62
N THR A 221 16.29 -32.15 -5.90
CA THR A 221 15.36 -32.85 -4.99
C THR A 221 14.94 -31.94 -3.83
N TYR A 222 13.64 -31.89 -3.53
CA TYR A 222 13.10 -31.10 -2.43
C TYR A 222 11.77 -31.66 -1.88
N SER A 223 11.43 -31.26 -0.65
CA SER A 223 10.16 -31.57 0.00
C SER A 223 9.34 -30.31 0.20
N ARG A 224 8.07 -30.34 -0.21
CA ARG A 224 7.11 -29.23 -0.07
C ARG A 224 6.59 -29.13 1.38
N VAL A 225 7.13 -28.20 2.16
CA VAL A 225 6.76 -28.00 3.58
C VAL A 225 5.43 -27.24 3.76
N ASP A 226 5.02 -26.48 2.75
CA ASP A 226 3.72 -25.77 2.72
C ASP A 226 2.51 -26.72 2.73
N LYS A 227 2.72 -28.02 2.44
CA LYS A 227 1.66 -29.02 2.40
C LYS A 227 0.88 -29.17 3.72
N GLY A 228 1.44 -28.72 4.85
CA GLY A 228 0.83 -28.76 6.18
C GLY A 228 0.44 -27.42 6.82
N LYS A 229 0.80 -26.25 6.24
CA LYS A 229 0.67 -24.94 6.93
C LYS A 229 -0.47 -24.03 6.44
N VAL A 230 -0.93 -24.19 5.19
CA VAL A 230 -2.03 -23.39 4.61
C VAL A 230 -3.31 -24.23 4.55
N ALA A 231 -4.44 -23.76 5.06
CA ALA A 231 -5.64 -24.61 5.23
C ALA A 231 -6.20 -25.21 3.93
N HIS A 232 -6.01 -24.55 2.78
CA HIS A 232 -6.60 -25.00 1.51
C HIS A 232 -5.55 -25.19 0.41
N ALA A 233 -5.55 -26.37 -0.22
CA ALA A 233 -4.64 -26.71 -1.31
C ALA A 233 -4.74 -25.78 -2.54
N LYS A 234 -5.90 -25.15 -2.76
CA LYS A 234 -6.15 -24.20 -3.85
C LYS A 234 -5.57 -22.80 -3.61
N GLU A 235 -5.07 -22.54 -2.41
CA GLU A 235 -4.42 -21.27 -2.04
C GLU A 235 -2.90 -21.34 -2.17
N ARG A 236 -2.36 -22.49 -2.61
CA ARG A 236 -0.92 -22.75 -2.71
C ARG A 236 -0.45 -22.77 -4.17
N PRO A 237 0.79 -22.33 -4.48
CA PRO A 237 1.35 -22.51 -5.82
C PRO A 237 1.50 -24.00 -6.20
N THR A 238 1.41 -24.32 -7.49
CA THR A 238 1.46 -25.70 -8.01
C THR A 238 2.85 -26.33 -7.90
N SER A 239 2.98 -27.65 -8.11
CA SER A 239 4.31 -28.28 -8.24
C SER A 239 5.09 -27.71 -9.40
N PHE A 240 4.42 -27.48 -10.55
CA PHE A 240 5.00 -26.82 -11.73
C PHE A 240 5.66 -25.48 -11.40
N PHE A 241 5.03 -24.68 -10.54
CA PHE A 241 5.56 -23.41 -10.06
C PHE A 241 6.81 -23.63 -9.21
N TYR A 242 6.74 -24.50 -8.20
CA TYR A 242 7.86 -24.73 -7.28
C TYR A 242 9.06 -25.36 -7.99
N ASP A 243 8.84 -26.30 -8.91
CA ASP A 243 9.91 -26.93 -9.70
C ASP A 243 10.75 -25.89 -10.44
N ARG A 244 10.09 -24.85 -10.99
CA ARG A 244 10.77 -23.74 -11.67
C ARG A 244 11.45 -22.78 -10.70
N ALA A 245 10.81 -22.46 -9.58
CA ALA A 245 11.41 -21.62 -8.55
C ALA A 245 12.72 -22.26 -8.02
N VAL A 246 12.67 -23.54 -7.64
CA VAL A 246 13.86 -24.25 -7.13
C VAL A 246 14.92 -24.45 -8.21
N TYR A 247 14.53 -24.63 -9.47
CA TYR A 247 15.46 -24.69 -10.60
C TYR A 247 16.21 -23.37 -10.81
N LEU A 248 15.53 -22.22 -10.70
CA LEU A 248 16.19 -20.91 -10.77
C LEU A 248 17.18 -20.74 -9.60
N ILE A 249 16.81 -21.13 -8.38
CA ILE A 249 17.73 -21.10 -7.23
C ILE A 249 18.98 -21.95 -7.49
N LYS A 250 18.81 -23.11 -8.13
CA LYS A 250 19.93 -23.96 -8.55
C LYS A 250 20.88 -23.25 -9.51
N ILE A 251 20.35 -22.55 -10.51
CA ILE A 251 21.18 -21.72 -11.39
C ILE A 251 22.00 -20.72 -10.57
N PHE A 252 21.41 -20.11 -9.53
CA PHE A 252 22.13 -19.11 -8.74
C PHE A 252 23.30 -19.71 -7.96
N TYR A 253 23.06 -20.79 -7.20
CA TYR A 253 24.13 -21.39 -6.38
C TYR A 253 25.16 -22.16 -7.21
N ASP A 254 24.80 -22.72 -8.37
CA ASP A 254 25.75 -23.36 -9.29
C ASP A 254 26.72 -22.36 -9.92
N ASN A 255 26.29 -21.10 -10.04
CA ASN A 255 27.11 -20.00 -10.53
C ASN A 255 27.66 -19.14 -9.39
N ALA A 256 27.69 -19.65 -8.16
CA ALA A 256 28.22 -18.94 -6.99
C ALA A 256 27.64 -17.53 -6.79
N TYR A 257 26.39 -17.30 -7.22
CA TYR A 257 25.73 -16.00 -7.22
C TYR A 257 26.42 -14.90 -8.04
N ASP A 258 27.23 -15.27 -9.04
CA ASP A 258 27.79 -14.32 -10.00
C ASP A 258 26.69 -13.75 -10.90
N GLU A 259 26.40 -12.46 -10.75
CA GLU A 259 25.27 -11.79 -11.41
C GLU A 259 25.40 -11.78 -12.93
N LYS A 260 26.62 -11.66 -13.45
CA LYS A 260 26.90 -11.71 -14.89
C LYS A 260 26.60 -13.09 -15.46
N ALA A 261 27.12 -14.15 -14.85
CA ALA A 261 26.86 -15.52 -15.28
C ALA A 261 25.37 -15.88 -15.17
N ILE A 262 24.68 -15.37 -14.15
CA ILE A 262 23.25 -15.57 -13.98
C ILE A 262 22.45 -14.79 -15.04
N PHE A 263 22.82 -13.55 -15.37
CA PHE A 263 22.20 -12.80 -16.45
C PHE A 263 22.35 -13.51 -17.80
N GLU A 264 23.50 -14.12 -18.08
CA GLU A 264 23.75 -14.85 -19.32
C GLU A 264 22.99 -16.19 -19.41
N LYS A 265 22.73 -16.85 -18.26
CA LYS A 265 22.20 -18.23 -18.22
C LYS A 265 20.73 -18.33 -17.77
N SER A 266 20.21 -17.33 -17.06
CA SER A 266 18.87 -17.42 -16.47
C SER A 266 17.80 -17.42 -17.56
N PRO A 267 16.88 -18.41 -17.56
CA PRO A 267 15.74 -18.43 -18.47
C PRO A 267 14.58 -17.54 -17.98
N PHE A 268 14.75 -16.86 -16.84
CA PHE A 268 13.79 -15.91 -16.29
C PHE A 268 14.51 -14.58 -16.03
N LEU A 269 14.17 -13.56 -16.81
CA LEU A 269 14.67 -12.19 -16.68
C LEU A 269 13.52 -11.24 -17.00
N VAL A 270 13.05 -10.49 -16.01
CA VAL A 270 11.89 -9.61 -16.18
C VAL A 270 12.14 -8.23 -15.60
N GLN A 271 11.90 -7.19 -16.39
CA GLN A 271 11.80 -5.82 -15.87
C GLN A 271 10.39 -5.60 -15.35
N ASP A 272 10.26 -5.51 -14.02
CA ASP A 272 8.98 -5.39 -13.32
C ASP A 272 8.62 -3.91 -13.05
N VAL A 273 7.37 -3.53 -13.35
CA VAL A 273 6.87 -2.16 -13.20
C VAL A 273 6.88 -1.73 -11.75
N LEU A 274 6.39 -2.56 -10.84
CA LEU A 274 6.26 -2.22 -9.42
C LEU A 274 7.63 -2.02 -8.78
N PHE A 275 8.55 -2.97 -9.00
CA PHE A 275 9.91 -2.93 -8.45
C PHE A 275 10.64 -1.67 -8.92
N ASN A 276 10.61 -1.38 -10.22
CA ASN A 276 11.27 -0.21 -10.78
C ASN A 276 10.60 1.10 -10.33
N SER A 277 9.28 1.13 -10.16
CA SER A 277 8.57 2.29 -9.63
C SER A 277 8.95 2.57 -8.16
N ILE A 278 9.05 1.52 -7.34
CA ILE A 278 9.54 1.62 -5.96
C ILE A 278 11.00 2.08 -5.96
N LEU A 279 11.85 1.55 -6.85
CA LEU A 279 13.26 1.96 -6.96
C LEU A 279 13.42 3.43 -7.35
N SER A 280 12.63 3.91 -8.30
CA SER A 280 12.57 5.34 -8.66
C SER A 280 12.21 6.19 -7.45
N ARG A 281 11.12 5.85 -6.75
CA ARG A 281 10.68 6.58 -5.55
C ARG A 281 11.70 6.51 -4.41
N ALA A 282 12.32 5.35 -4.21
CA ALA A 282 13.37 5.17 -3.22
C ALA A 282 14.63 5.95 -3.57
N GLY A 283 14.95 6.14 -4.85
CA GLY A 283 16.03 7.00 -5.32
C GLY A 283 15.78 8.47 -4.94
N MET A 284 14.54 8.94 -5.08
CA MET A 284 14.14 10.28 -4.60
C MET A 284 14.26 10.40 -3.07
N ALA A 285 13.84 9.37 -2.32
CA ALA A 285 14.03 9.35 -0.87
C ALA A 285 15.51 9.34 -0.47
N LEU A 286 16.36 8.63 -1.21
CA LEU A 286 17.81 8.58 -0.98
C LEU A 286 18.49 9.93 -1.28
N ALA A 287 18.00 10.66 -2.29
CA ALA A 287 18.42 12.04 -2.55
C ALA A 287 18.08 12.97 -1.39
N GLU A 288 16.86 12.89 -0.85
CA GLU A 288 16.45 13.71 0.29
C GLU A 288 17.26 13.39 1.56
N ILE A 289 17.56 12.10 1.80
CA ILE A 289 18.49 11.71 2.87
C ILE A 289 19.86 12.35 2.65
N ALA A 290 20.36 12.37 1.41
CA ALA A 290 21.64 13.00 1.09
C ALA A 290 21.61 14.52 1.38
N ASP A 291 20.53 15.24 1.03
CA ASP A 291 20.38 16.66 1.37
C ASP A 291 20.39 16.90 2.88
N ILE A 292 19.65 16.08 3.64
CA ILE A 292 19.59 16.15 5.11
C ILE A 292 21.00 15.97 5.71
N LEU A 293 21.83 15.15 5.07
CA LEU A 293 23.22 14.90 5.47
C LEU A 293 24.22 15.89 4.83
N HIS A 294 23.75 16.91 4.13
CA HIS A 294 24.55 17.92 3.43
C HIS A 294 25.49 17.34 2.35
N LYS A 295 25.02 16.32 1.64
CA LYS A 295 25.70 15.61 0.55
C LYS A 295 25.09 15.98 -0.81
N ASN A 296 25.16 17.26 -1.16
CA ASN A 296 24.37 17.83 -2.26
C ASN A 296 24.70 17.22 -3.64
N GLU A 297 25.98 16.94 -3.93
CA GLU A 297 26.38 16.31 -5.20
C GLU A 297 25.83 14.88 -5.31
N GLU A 298 25.92 14.10 -4.22
CA GLU A 298 25.32 12.76 -4.20
C GLU A 298 23.78 12.83 -4.29
N ALA A 299 23.16 13.85 -3.68
CA ALA A 299 21.72 14.07 -3.78
C ALA A 299 21.28 14.27 -5.24
N ASP A 300 21.97 15.13 -5.99
CA ASP A 300 21.71 15.36 -7.41
C ASP A 300 21.89 14.08 -8.24
N ALA A 301 22.95 13.32 -7.98
CA ALA A 301 23.18 12.05 -8.67
C ALA A 301 22.06 11.02 -8.41
N HIS A 302 21.53 10.96 -7.18
CA HIS A 302 20.39 10.10 -6.84
C HIS A 302 19.11 10.54 -7.54
N ARG A 303 18.83 11.86 -7.61
CA ARG A 303 17.67 12.40 -8.35
C ARG A 303 17.75 12.07 -9.83
N GLN A 304 18.88 12.36 -10.48
CA GLN A 304 19.07 12.09 -11.91
C GLN A 304 18.89 10.60 -12.24
N ARG A 305 19.37 9.71 -11.37
CA ARG A 305 19.18 8.27 -11.55
C ARG A 305 17.72 7.85 -11.38
N ALA A 306 17.04 8.37 -10.36
CA ALA A 306 15.61 8.13 -10.17
C ALA A 306 14.78 8.63 -11.36
N GLU A 307 15.08 9.82 -11.89
CA GLU A 307 14.44 10.39 -13.08
C GLU A 307 14.68 9.55 -14.33
N LYS A 308 15.91 9.04 -14.52
CA LYS A 308 16.21 8.09 -15.61
C LYS A 308 15.33 6.83 -15.51
N THR A 309 15.20 6.26 -14.31
CA THR A 309 14.34 5.10 -14.07
C THR A 309 12.87 5.43 -14.33
N ALA A 310 12.39 6.56 -13.81
CA ALA A 310 11.02 7.03 -14.01
C ALA A 310 10.70 7.18 -15.51
N LYS A 311 11.61 7.77 -16.28
CA LYS A 311 11.48 7.91 -17.72
C LYS A 311 11.48 6.55 -18.43
N ALA A 312 12.38 5.64 -18.05
CA ALA A 312 12.47 4.32 -18.67
C ALA A 312 11.22 3.46 -18.43
N ILE A 313 10.59 3.59 -17.26
CA ILE A 313 9.28 2.95 -16.98
C ILE A 313 8.23 3.44 -17.99
N THR A 314 8.11 4.76 -18.17
CA THR A 314 7.17 5.36 -19.14
C THR A 314 7.49 4.97 -20.58
N ASP A 315 8.76 5.06 -20.99
CA ASP A 315 9.13 4.83 -22.39
C ASP A 315 9.00 3.36 -22.82
N LYS A 316 9.34 2.42 -21.93
CA LYS A 316 9.49 1.01 -22.28
C LYS A 316 8.37 0.11 -21.77
N LEU A 317 7.83 0.41 -20.58
CA LEU A 317 6.86 -0.46 -19.92
C LEU A 317 5.41 -0.02 -20.14
N TYR A 318 5.18 1.21 -20.62
CA TYR A 318 3.86 1.65 -21.05
C TYR A 318 3.53 1.13 -22.45
N ASP A 319 2.33 0.57 -22.61
CA ASP A 319 1.79 0.27 -23.92
C ASP A 319 0.78 1.35 -24.34
N PRO A 320 1.02 2.09 -25.44
CA PRO A 320 0.15 3.20 -25.84
C PRO A 320 -1.19 2.75 -26.42
N VAL A 321 -1.33 1.47 -26.81
CA VAL A 321 -2.57 0.91 -27.36
C VAL A 321 -3.53 0.52 -26.22
N ASP A 322 -3.06 -0.30 -25.29
CA ASP A 322 -3.83 -0.70 -24.11
C ASP A 322 -3.89 0.42 -23.06
N LYS A 323 -3.05 1.45 -23.20
CA LYS A 323 -2.87 2.56 -22.26
C LYS A 323 -2.59 2.09 -20.84
N PHE A 324 -1.75 1.05 -20.70
CA PHE A 324 -1.44 0.40 -19.42
C PHE A 324 0.05 0.07 -19.31
N TYR A 325 0.55 -0.10 -18.08
CA TYR A 325 1.94 -0.48 -17.82
C TYR A 325 2.08 -1.98 -17.61
N TYR A 326 2.95 -2.63 -18.38
CA TYR A 326 3.20 -4.05 -18.33
C TYR A 326 4.65 -4.37 -17.99
N ASN A 327 4.86 -5.49 -17.28
CA ASN A 327 6.18 -6.05 -17.08
C ASN A 327 6.80 -6.46 -18.44
N TYR A 328 8.12 -6.44 -18.56
CA TYR A 328 8.82 -6.77 -19.80
C TYR A 328 9.69 -8.02 -19.65
N ASN A 329 9.38 -9.06 -20.43
CA ASN A 329 10.17 -10.28 -20.50
C ASN A 329 11.41 -10.03 -21.36
N MET A 330 12.59 -10.02 -20.74
CA MET A 330 13.85 -9.74 -21.45
C MET A 330 14.32 -10.92 -22.31
N VAL A 331 13.90 -12.14 -21.98
CA VAL A 331 14.24 -13.35 -22.74
C VAL A 331 13.50 -13.36 -24.07
N THR A 332 12.19 -13.13 -24.04
CA THR A 332 11.35 -13.10 -25.26
C THR A 332 11.29 -11.72 -25.93
N LYS A 333 11.83 -10.70 -25.26
CA LYS A 333 11.84 -9.29 -25.68
C LYS A 333 10.44 -8.72 -25.95
N LYS A 334 9.50 -9.00 -25.05
CA LYS A 334 8.09 -8.63 -25.19
C LYS A 334 7.51 -8.16 -23.86
N LEU A 335 6.52 -7.26 -23.95
CA LEU A 335 5.64 -6.96 -22.82
C LEU A 335 4.82 -8.20 -22.46
N ILE A 336 4.74 -8.47 -21.16
CA ILE A 336 3.93 -9.52 -20.56
C ILE A 336 2.51 -8.98 -20.45
N ARG A 337 1.63 -9.39 -21.37
CA ARG A 337 0.26 -8.89 -21.51
C ARG A 337 -0.71 -9.45 -20.47
N ARG A 338 -0.46 -9.14 -19.20
CA ARG A 338 -1.29 -9.45 -18.03
C ARG A 338 -1.45 -8.20 -17.18
N LYS A 339 -2.69 -7.71 -17.05
CA LYS A 339 -3.01 -6.52 -16.26
C LYS A 339 -3.05 -6.88 -14.78
N ILE A 340 -1.91 -6.74 -14.10
CA ILE A 340 -1.79 -6.96 -12.66
C ILE A 340 -1.73 -5.62 -11.93
N SER A 341 -2.06 -5.62 -10.63
CA SER A 341 -2.06 -4.41 -9.81
C SER A 341 -0.67 -3.74 -9.70
N GLY A 342 0.39 -4.51 -9.91
CA GLY A 342 1.77 -3.99 -10.02
C GLY A 342 1.94 -2.95 -11.13
N GLY A 343 1.12 -2.98 -12.19
CA GLY A 343 1.11 -1.95 -13.24
C GLY A 343 0.71 -0.56 -12.72
N PHE A 344 -0.17 -0.49 -11.71
CA PHE A 344 -0.51 0.77 -11.04
C PHE A 344 0.61 1.30 -10.14
N GLY A 345 1.66 0.51 -9.91
CA GLY A 345 2.91 0.99 -9.30
C GLY A 345 3.49 2.19 -10.06
N ALA A 346 3.18 2.34 -11.35
CA ALA A 346 3.58 3.49 -12.16
C ALA A 346 3.19 4.84 -11.54
N PHE A 347 2.03 4.95 -10.87
CA PHE A 347 1.65 6.18 -10.15
C PHE A 347 2.70 6.59 -9.09
N TYR A 348 3.46 5.62 -8.57
CA TYR A 348 4.42 5.84 -7.50
C TYR A 348 5.79 6.34 -7.99
N GLY A 349 6.20 5.98 -9.21
CA GLY A 349 7.58 6.22 -9.65
C GLY A 349 7.83 6.34 -11.16
N ALA A 350 6.80 6.26 -12.01
CA ALA A 350 6.94 6.54 -13.44
C ALA A 350 6.88 8.04 -13.72
N ASN A 351 7.46 8.48 -14.84
CA ASN A 351 7.33 9.85 -15.31
C ASN A 351 6.04 9.99 -16.13
N MET A 352 4.94 10.36 -15.48
CA MET A 352 3.62 10.42 -16.09
C MET A 352 3.20 11.86 -16.36
N ASP A 353 2.63 12.09 -17.55
CA ASP A 353 1.83 13.29 -17.82
C ASP A 353 0.33 13.03 -17.52
N ASP A 354 -0.50 14.06 -17.74
CA ASP A 354 -1.93 13.97 -17.51
C ASP A 354 -2.62 12.88 -18.35
N GLU A 355 -2.15 12.58 -19.57
CA GLU A 355 -2.73 11.51 -20.38
C GLU A 355 -2.47 10.14 -19.77
N HIS A 356 -1.23 9.88 -19.34
CA HIS A 356 -0.88 8.63 -18.66
C HIS A 356 -1.68 8.49 -17.34
N VAL A 357 -1.81 9.57 -16.57
CA VAL A 357 -2.55 9.58 -15.30
C VAL A 357 -4.02 9.26 -15.55
N ASN A 358 -4.66 9.96 -16.48
CA ASN A 358 -6.07 9.74 -16.82
C ASN A 358 -6.30 8.31 -17.32
N ALA A 359 -5.42 7.80 -18.18
CA ALA A 359 -5.52 6.43 -18.67
C ALA A 359 -5.47 5.37 -17.56
N LEU A 360 -4.55 5.49 -16.60
CA LEU A 360 -4.49 4.54 -15.48
C LEU A 360 -5.68 4.70 -14.53
N ILE A 361 -6.21 5.91 -14.35
CA ILE A 361 -7.46 6.14 -13.61
C ILE A 361 -8.64 5.45 -14.31
N ASP A 362 -8.73 5.53 -15.63
CA ASP A 362 -9.76 4.84 -16.42
C ASP A 362 -9.67 3.32 -16.23
N HIS A 363 -8.46 2.75 -16.20
CA HIS A 363 -8.27 1.34 -15.85
C HIS A 363 -8.74 1.03 -14.42
N LEU A 364 -8.42 1.87 -13.43
CA LEU A 364 -8.90 1.67 -12.06
C LEU A 364 -10.44 1.68 -11.99
N TYR A 365 -11.11 2.55 -12.72
CA TYR A 365 -12.58 2.60 -12.80
C TYR A 365 -13.21 1.55 -13.71
N SER A 366 -12.42 0.78 -14.45
CA SER A 366 -12.96 -0.26 -15.31
C SER A 366 -13.55 -1.43 -14.50
N PRO A 367 -14.41 -2.27 -15.13
CA PRO A 367 -14.87 -3.53 -14.55
C PRO A 367 -13.75 -4.50 -14.17
N ASP A 368 -12.55 -4.34 -14.73
CA ASP A 368 -11.40 -5.17 -14.40
C ASP A 368 -10.91 -4.93 -12.95
N PHE A 369 -11.18 -3.75 -12.37
CA PHE A 369 -10.62 -3.36 -11.07
C PHE A 369 -11.69 -2.81 -10.10
N LEU A 370 -11.78 -1.50 -9.87
CA LEU A 370 -12.64 -0.91 -8.82
C LEU A 370 -14.08 -0.66 -9.27
N GLU A 371 -14.33 -0.56 -10.58
CA GLU A 371 -15.59 -0.08 -11.17
C GLU A 371 -15.87 1.41 -10.86
N HIS A 372 -16.65 2.11 -11.71
CA HIS A 372 -16.93 3.55 -11.57
C HIS A 372 -17.67 3.92 -10.28
N ASP A 373 -18.46 2.99 -9.74
CA ASP A 373 -19.18 3.15 -8.48
C ASP A 373 -18.34 2.78 -7.25
N LEU A 374 -17.11 2.29 -7.47
CA LEU A 374 -16.21 1.82 -6.42
C LEU A 374 -16.86 0.73 -5.55
N TYR A 375 -17.47 -0.27 -6.20
CA TYR A 375 -18.16 -1.36 -5.52
C TYR A 375 -17.20 -2.36 -4.84
N ALA A 376 -16.03 -2.64 -5.46
CA ALA A 376 -15.04 -3.56 -4.89
C ALA A 376 -14.32 -2.92 -3.71
N TRP A 377 -14.09 -3.67 -2.61
CA TRP A 377 -13.44 -3.15 -1.41
C TRP A 377 -12.12 -2.46 -1.74
N THR A 378 -11.27 -3.09 -2.55
CA THR A 378 -9.95 -2.57 -2.89
C THR A 378 -9.46 -3.16 -4.21
N ILE A 379 -8.26 -2.77 -4.67
CA ILE A 379 -7.72 -3.15 -5.99
C ILE A 379 -7.38 -4.66 -5.98
N PRO A 380 -8.00 -5.49 -6.85
CA PRO A 380 -7.60 -6.88 -6.98
C PRO A 380 -6.18 -6.99 -7.56
N SER A 381 -5.43 -8.03 -7.18
CA SER A 381 -4.03 -8.22 -7.64
C SER A 381 -3.90 -8.48 -9.15
N VAL A 382 -4.97 -8.91 -9.81
CA VAL A 382 -5.08 -9.04 -11.26
C VAL A 382 -6.47 -8.61 -11.70
N ALA A 383 -6.58 -8.13 -12.95
CA ALA A 383 -7.87 -7.82 -13.58
C ALA A 383 -8.88 -8.95 -13.40
N LYS A 384 -10.13 -8.61 -13.02
CA LYS A 384 -11.23 -9.58 -12.81
C LYS A 384 -11.56 -10.40 -14.06
N THR A 385 -11.25 -9.88 -15.24
CA THR A 385 -11.44 -10.56 -16.54
C THR A 385 -10.30 -11.51 -16.90
N ASP A 386 -9.19 -11.52 -16.14
CA ASP A 386 -8.10 -12.45 -16.38
C ASP A 386 -8.57 -13.89 -16.09
N PRO A 387 -8.29 -14.88 -16.98
CA PRO A 387 -8.73 -16.26 -16.79
C PRO A 387 -8.23 -16.92 -15.50
N SER A 388 -7.16 -16.40 -14.91
CA SER A 388 -6.58 -16.92 -13.67
C SER A 388 -7.16 -16.28 -12.40
N TYR A 389 -8.02 -15.26 -12.54
CA TYR A 389 -8.60 -14.53 -11.42
C TYR A 389 -9.39 -15.46 -10.49
N THR A 390 -9.07 -15.40 -9.20
CA THR A 390 -9.82 -16.02 -8.11
C THR A 390 -9.91 -15.04 -6.94
N ASN A 391 -10.95 -15.18 -6.13
CA ASN A 391 -11.15 -14.27 -5.00
C ASN A 391 -10.25 -14.56 -3.78
N SER A 392 -9.50 -15.67 -3.76
CA SER A 392 -8.81 -16.15 -2.54
C SER A 392 -7.40 -16.71 -2.77
N THR A 393 -6.94 -16.83 -4.01
CA THR A 393 -5.63 -17.44 -4.31
C THR A 393 -4.54 -16.39 -4.42
N TYR A 394 -3.96 -15.99 -3.28
CA TYR A 394 -2.70 -15.22 -3.19
C TYR A 394 -2.62 -13.99 -4.13
N TRP A 395 -1.72 -13.97 -5.12
CA TRP A 395 -1.58 -12.87 -6.11
C TRP A 395 -2.40 -13.07 -7.39
N LYS A 396 -3.37 -14.00 -7.40
CA LYS A 396 -4.27 -14.27 -8.54
C LYS A 396 -5.66 -13.66 -8.35
N GLY A 397 -5.78 -12.51 -7.69
CA GLY A 397 -7.05 -11.79 -7.56
C GLY A 397 -7.30 -11.13 -6.21
N PRO A 398 -6.90 -11.72 -5.05
CA PRO A 398 -7.00 -11.03 -3.76
C PRO A 398 -6.38 -9.64 -3.75
N ALA A 399 -6.89 -8.78 -2.86
CA ALA A 399 -6.38 -7.44 -2.65
C ALA A 399 -5.42 -7.38 -1.46
N TRP A 400 -4.44 -6.48 -1.58
CA TRP A 400 -3.25 -6.43 -0.75
C TRP A 400 -3.01 -5.02 -0.23
N LEU A 401 -2.89 -4.86 1.09
CA LEU A 401 -2.83 -3.53 1.72
C LEU A 401 -1.62 -2.71 1.27
N ASN A 402 -0.46 -3.34 1.21
CA ASN A 402 0.79 -2.74 0.74
C ASN A 402 0.68 -2.23 -0.71
N ILE A 403 -0.08 -2.90 -1.58
CA ILE A 403 -0.32 -2.39 -2.95
C ILE A 403 -1.28 -1.21 -2.92
N ASN A 404 -2.37 -1.29 -2.16
CA ASN A 404 -3.28 -0.15 -1.99
C ASN A 404 -2.53 1.06 -1.42
N TYR A 405 -1.59 0.84 -0.49
CA TYR A 405 -0.72 1.85 0.06
C TYR A 405 0.15 2.48 -1.01
N ILE A 406 0.91 1.69 -1.77
CA ILE A 406 1.79 2.21 -2.84
C ILE A 406 0.99 2.99 -3.89
N VAL A 407 -0.14 2.45 -4.36
CA VAL A 407 -0.99 3.11 -5.36
C VAL A 407 -1.56 4.41 -4.80
N ARG A 408 -2.08 4.40 -3.56
CA ARG A 408 -2.58 5.60 -2.90
C ARG A 408 -1.51 6.67 -2.76
N GLU A 409 -0.34 6.33 -2.23
CA GLU A 409 0.74 7.29 -2.05
C GLU A 409 1.21 7.83 -3.41
N GLY A 410 1.21 7.02 -4.47
CA GLY A 410 1.51 7.46 -5.83
C GLY A 410 0.49 8.44 -6.38
N LEU A 411 -0.80 8.12 -6.25
CA LEU A 411 -1.90 9.02 -6.64
C LEU A 411 -1.79 10.38 -5.94
N LEU A 412 -1.47 10.39 -4.64
CA LEU A 412 -1.34 11.63 -3.88
C LEU A 412 -0.05 12.40 -4.18
N ALA A 413 1.05 11.72 -4.49
CA ALA A 413 2.32 12.36 -4.78
C ALA A 413 2.33 12.95 -6.21
N ASN A 414 1.79 12.21 -7.18
CA ASN A 414 2.00 12.49 -8.60
C ASN A 414 0.71 12.78 -9.39
N ALA A 415 -0.47 12.65 -8.77
CA ALA A 415 -1.76 12.88 -9.45
C ALA A 415 -2.76 13.70 -8.60
N ALA A 416 -2.32 14.40 -7.54
CA ALA A 416 -3.23 15.13 -6.65
C ALA A 416 -4.03 16.28 -7.31
N GLY A 417 -3.58 16.77 -8.48
CA GLY A 417 -4.34 17.74 -9.29
C GLY A 417 -5.57 17.12 -9.97
N ASN A 418 -5.61 15.79 -10.11
CA ASN A 418 -6.74 15.07 -10.67
C ASN A 418 -7.75 14.70 -9.55
N ARG A 419 -9.01 15.12 -9.72
CA ARG A 419 -10.07 14.91 -8.72
C ARG A 419 -10.37 13.43 -8.47
N ASP A 420 -10.34 12.61 -9.51
CA ASP A 420 -10.60 11.18 -9.40
C ASP A 420 -9.44 10.45 -8.73
N ALA A 421 -8.20 10.87 -8.97
CA ALA A 421 -7.04 10.34 -8.24
C ALA A 421 -7.19 10.55 -6.72
N VAL A 422 -7.57 11.76 -6.30
CA VAL A 422 -7.80 12.08 -4.89
C VAL A 422 -8.96 11.26 -4.32
N ARG A 423 -10.05 11.10 -5.09
CA ARG A 423 -11.21 10.29 -4.70
C ARG A 423 -10.82 8.82 -4.50
N ILE A 424 -10.09 8.23 -5.45
CA ILE A 424 -9.61 6.85 -5.35
C ILE A 424 -8.65 6.70 -4.16
N ALA A 425 -7.70 7.62 -3.97
CA ALA A 425 -6.78 7.58 -2.86
C ALA A 425 -7.48 7.62 -1.48
N ALA A 426 -8.55 8.41 -1.35
CA ALA A 426 -9.39 8.43 -0.16
C ALA A 426 -10.14 7.09 0.01
N TYR A 427 -10.74 6.59 -1.07
CA TYR A 427 -11.47 5.32 -1.11
C TYR A 427 -10.60 4.13 -0.66
N LEU A 428 -9.40 4.00 -1.24
CA LEU A 428 -8.48 2.91 -0.92
C LEU A 428 -8.14 2.85 0.57
N LYS A 429 -7.94 4.02 1.19
CA LYS A 429 -7.69 4.11 2.63
C LYS A 429 -8.92 3.72 3.44
N GLU A 430 -10.07 4.34 3.16
CA GLU A 430 -11.32 4.11 3.90
C GLU A 430 -11.70 2.63 3.88
N ARG A 431 -11.76 2.01 2.70
CA ARG A 431 -12.14 0.61 2.58
C ARG A 431 -11.13 -0.36 3.15
N SER A 432 -9.85 -0.08 3.00
CA SER A 432 -8.82 -0.91 3.63
C SER A 432 -8.92 -0.88 5.16
N MET A 433 -9.22 0.29 5.74
CA MET A 433 -9.46 0.42 7.17
C MET A 433 -10.73 -0.31 7.60
N GLU A 434 -11.86 -0.12 6.91
CA GLU A 434 -13.13 -0.81 7.19
C GLU A 434 -12.98 -2.34 7.11
N MET A 435 -12.22 -2.84 6.12
CA MET A 435 -11.92 -4.25 5.96
C MET A 435 -11.11 -4.81 7.13
N ILE A 436 -10.13 -4.06 7.64
CA ILE A 436 -9.31 -4.46 8.79
C ILE A 436 -10.09 -4.33 10.10
N GLU A 437 -10.97 -3.34 10.25
CA GLU A 437 -11.88 -3.23 11.40
C GLU A 437 -12.80 -4.45 11.50
N LYS A 438 -13.32 -4.92 10.37
CA LYS A 438 -14.22 -6.07 10.32
C LYS A 438 -13.50 -7.41 10.49
N SER A 439 -12.33 -7.55 9.87
CA SER A 439 -11.70 -8.87 9.67
C SER A 439 -10.41 -9.07 10.46
N GLY A 440 -9.81 -8.00 10.99
CA GLY A 440 -8.48 -8.02 11.61
C GLY A 440 -7.33 -7.84 10.62
N PHE A 441 -6.09 -7.92 11.13
CA PHE A 441 -4.88 -7.72 10.34
C PHE A 441 -4.46 -9.01 9.64
N TYR A 442 -4.81 -9.14 8.36
CA TYR A 442 -4.45 -10.28 7.52
C TYR A 442 -3.54 -9.87 6.37
N GLU A 443 -2.91 -10.87 5.76
CA GLU A 443 -1.99 -10.72 4.64
C GLU A 443 -2.69 -10.17 3.39
N TYR A 444 -3.82 -10.75 3.03
CA TYR A 444 -4.63 -10.34 1.87
C TYR A 444 -6.12 -10.64 2.07
N PHE A 445 -6.94 -10.08 1.21
CA PHE A 445 -8.39 -10.09 1.36
C PHE A 445 -9.10 -10.34 0.05
N ASN A 446 -10.27 -10.97 0.12
CA ASN A 446 -11.16 -11.08 -1.03
C ASN A 446 -11.62 -9.67 -1.46
N PRO A 447 -11.40 -9.26 -2.72
CA PRO A 447 -11.63 -7.89 -3.17
C PRO A 447 -13.13 -7.54 -3.27
N ILE A 448 -14.02 -8.54 -3.25
CA ILE A 448 -15.47 -8.37 -3.36
C ILE A 448 -16.15 -8.47 -1.98
N SER A 449 -15.82 -9.50 -1.18
CA SER A 449 -16.47 -9.71 0.12
C SER A 449 -15.76 -9.04 1.30
N GLY A 450 -14.49 -8.65 1.14
CA GLY A 450 -13.62 -8.18 2.22
C GLY A 450 -13.19 -9.28 3.21
N SER A 451 -13.45 -10.55 2.87
CA SER A 451 -13.09 -11.70 3.71
C SER A 451 -11.56 -11.85 3.80
N PRO A 452 -11.01 -12.14 5.00
CA PRO A 452 -9.56 -12.26 5.19
C PRO A 452 -9.02 -13.61 4.71
N HIS A 453 -7.78 -13.63 4.23
CA HIS A 453 -7.05 -14.83 3.81
C HIS A 453 -5.55 -14.70 4.13
N GLY A 454 -4.80 -15.80 4.01
CA GLY A 454 -3.36 -15.84 4.25
C GLY A 454 -2.98 -15.76 5.74
N GLY A 455 -1.82 -15.17 6.02
CA GLY A 455 -1.32 -14.98 7.38
C GLY A 455 -2.19 -14.04 8.20
N HIS A 456 -2.50 -14.45 9.44
CA HIS A 456 -3.17 -13.60 10.43
C HIS A 456 -2.13 -12.83 11.27
N GLN A 457 -2.59 -11.78 11.95
CA GLN A 457 -1.73 -10.85 12.70
C GLN A 457 -0.59 -10.33 11.81
N PHE A 458 -0.93 -9.87 10.60
CA PHE A 458 0.08 -9.54 9.59
C PHE A 458 0.74 -8.18 9.86
N SER A 459 2.07 -8.15 9.90
CA SER A 459 2.85 -7.01 10.39
C SER A 459 2.79 -5.79 9.48
N TRP A 460 2.94 -5.93 8.14
CA TRP A 460 2.76 -4.76 7.28
C TRP A 460 1.33 -4.21 7.38
N SER A 461 0.34 -5.07 7.67
CA SER A 461 -1.07 -4.66 7.65
C SER A 461 -1.33 -3.75 8.84
N ALA A 462 -0.79 -4.14 9.99
CA ALA A 462 -0.75 -3.28 11.17
C ALA A 462 0.07 -2.01 10.92
N ALA A 463 1.28 -2.12 10.36
CA ALA A 463 2.19 -0.99 10.21
C ALA A 463 1.64 0.12 9.30
N LEU A 464 1.08 -0.25 8.14
CA LEU A 464 0.54 0.72 7.18
C LEU A 464 -0.75 1.37 7.67
N ILE A 465 -1.55 0.66 8.47
CA ILE A 465 -2.71 1.24 9.15
C ILE A 465 -2.28 2.28 10.18
N ILE A 466 -1.23 2.00 10.96
CA ILE A 466 -0.65 2.99 11.90
C ILE A 466 -0.22 4.24 11.13
N ASP A 467 0.50 4.07 10.02
CA ASP A 467 0.95 5.19 9.19
C ASP A 467 -0.22 6.04 8.70
N TRP A 468 -1.25 5.43 8.13
CA TRP A 468 -2.44 6.13 7.66
C TRP A 468 -3.22 6.84 8.77
N ILE A 469 -3.33 6.25 9.97
CA ILE A 469 -3.96 6.91 11.13
C ILE A 469 -3.15 8.13 11.54
N CYS A 470 -1.84 7.99 11.69
CA CYS A 470 -0.98 9.05 12.22
C CYS A 470 -0.73 10.19 11.23
N THR A 471 -0.68 9.91 9.93
CA THR A 471 -0.52 10.94 8.89
C THR A 471 -1.80 11.72 8.61
N THR A 472 -2.97 11.10 8.76
CA THR A 472 -4.26 11.80 8.64
C THR A 472 -4.45 12.84 9.74
N ASN A 473 -3.93 12.56 10.93
CA ASN A 473 -3.95 13.49 12.06
C ASN A 473 -2.95 14.65 11.92
N ARG A 474 -1.98 14.57 10.99
CA ARG A 474 -0.98 15.62 10.71
C ARG A 474 -1.35 16.57 9.58
N SER A 475 -2.29 16.25 8.70
CA SER A 475 -2.54 17.09 7.51
C SER A 475 -4.00 17.23 7.11
N TYR A 476 -4.62 18.29 7.66
CA TYR A 476 -5.29 19.31 6.85
C TYR A 476 -4.86 20.76 7.21
N GLY A 477 -3.97 20.95 8.20
CA GLY A 477 -3.56 22.27 8.69
C GLY A 477 -2.25 22.84 8.13
N GLU A 478 -1.30 22.01 7.68
CA GLU A 478 0.07 22.48 7.40
C GLU A 478 0.57 22.21 5.96
N ARG A 479 -0.17 21.46 5.12
CA ARG A 479 0.24 21.17 3.74
C ARG A 479 -0.29 22.15 2.68
N LEU A 480 -0.99 23.22 3.08
CA LEU A 480 -1.54 24.25 2.17
C LEU A 480 -1.02 25.68 2.43
N THR A 481 -0.10 25.90 3.36
CA THR A 481 0.34 27.28 3.70
C THR A 481 1.58 27.75 2.95
N THR A 482 2.01 27.06 1.90
CA THR A 482 3.10 27.55 1.02
C THR A 482 2.79 27.42 -0.46
N LYS A 483 1.69 28.06 -0.89
CA LYS A 483 1.55 28.89 -2.11
C LYS A 483 0.06 29.05 -2.46
N ASP A 484 -0.28 30.27 -2.85
CA ASP A 484 -1.58 30.80 -3.27
C ASP A 484 -2.67 31.04 -2.22
N GLN A 485 -2.89 32.32 -1.95
CA GLN A 485 -4.13 32.85 -1.40
C GLN A 485 -5.23 32.75 -2.47
N GLY A 486 -6.12 31.78 -2.32
CA GLY A 486 -7.38 31.67 -3.04
C GLY A 486 -8.41 30.99 -2.14
N ASP A 487 -9.63 31.53 -2.10
CA ASP A 487 -10.72 31.18 -1.17
C ASP A 487 -10.97 29.66 -0.98
N PRO A 488 -11.10 29.17 0.27
CA PRO A 488 -11.43 27.77 0.53
C PRO A 488 -12.95 27.56 0.48
N VAL A 489 -13.49 27.24 -0.69
CA VAL A 489 -14.87 26.75 -0.83
C VAL A 489 -14.90 25.22 -0.91
N SER A 490 -15.32 24.61 0.20
CA SER A 490 -16.05 23.34 0.36
C SER A 490 -15.83 22.22 -0.67
N LEU A 491 -14.90 21.29 -0.41
CA LEU A 491 -14.85 20.00 -1.12
C LEU A 491 -14.34 18.85 -0.23
N LEU A 492 -14.96 18.61 0.93
CA LEU A 492 -14.79 17.35 1.69
C LEU A 492 -16.10 16.98 2.42
N GLY A 493 -16.96 16.24 1.71
CA GLY A 493 -18.10 15.54 2.28
C GLY A 493 -17.65 14.15 2.75
N GLY A 494 -17.68 13.92 4.05
CA GLY A 494 -17.34 12.65 4.67
C GLY A 494 -17.36 12.82 6.19
N ASN A 495 -16.36 13.51 6.71
CA ASN A 495 -16.34 13.89 8.13
C ASN A 495 -17.34 15.02 8.44
N ASN A 496 -17.53 15.97 7.52
CA ASN A 496 -18.46 17.09 7.73
C ASN A 496 -19.92 16.67 7.85
N ALA A 497 -20.34 15.55 7.24
CA ALA A 497 -21.73 15.08 7.34
C ALA A 497 -22.00 14.48 8.73
N PHE A 498 -21.07 13.69 9.27
CA PHE A 498 -21.18 13.16 10.63
C PHE A 498 -21.13 14.29 11.67
N TYR A 499 -20.18 15.23 11.53
CA TYR A 499 -20.11 16.40 12.41
C TYR A 499 -21.32 17.33 12.26
N ALA A 500 -21.86 17.55 11.05
CA ALA A 500 -23.06 18.36 10.84
C ALA A 500 -24.32 17.71 11.40
N VAL A 501 -24.47 16.38 11.25
CA VAL A 501 -25.59 15.62 11.83
C VAL A 501 -25.50 15.59 13.35
N LEU A 502 -24.31 15.39 13.91
CA LEU A 502 -24.08 15.45 15.36
C LEU A 502 -24.36 16.86 15.89
N THR A 503 -23.91 17.91 15.20
CA THR A 503 -24.16 19.32 15.56
C THR A 503 -25.65 19.65 15.47
N ALA A 504 -26.37 19.17 14.45
CA ALA A 504 -27.80 19.35 14.30
C ALA A 504 -28.63 18.57 15.33
N ALA A 505 -28.20 17.35 15.69
CA ALA A 505 -28.83 16.54 16.73
C ALA A 505 -28.65 17.17 18.11
N VAL A 506 -27.44 17.65 18.42
CA VAL A 506 -27.13 18.38 19.66
C VAL A 506 -27.90 19.69 19.72
N ALA A 507 -27.96 20.47 18.64
CA ALA A 507 -28.75 21.70 18.59
C ALA A 507 -30.25 21.44 18.84
N SER A 508 -30.79 20.34 18.31
CA SER A 508 -32.18 19.93 18.51
C SER A 508 -32.46 19.50 19.96
N ILE A 509 -31.50 18.85 20.62
CA ILE A 509 -31.59 18.46 22.04
C ILE A 509 -31.53 19.70 22.94
N ILE A 510 -30.66 20.66 22.63
CA ILE A 510 -30.56 21.94 23.37
C ILE A 510 -31.86 22.73 23.26
N VAL A 511 -32.45 22.84 22.07
CA VAL A 511 -33.75 23.51 21.86
C VAL A 511 -34.88 22.78 22.60
N ALA A 512 -34.87 21.44 22.64
CA ALA A 512 -35.86 20.65 23.37
C ALA A 512 -35.73 20.81 24.90
N ILE A 513 -34.51 20.94 25.43
CA ILE A 513 -34.25 21.20 26.85
C ILE A 513 -34.66 22.63 27.22
N MET A 514 -34.32 23.62 26.39
CA MET A 514 -34.73 25.02 26.60
C MET A 514 -36.26 25.19 26.60
N ASN A 515 -36.97 24.42 25.76
CA ASN A 515 -38.43 24.43 25.72
C ASN A 515 -39.11 23.73 26.91
N ARG A 516 -38.40 22.90 27.69
CA ARG A 516 -38.96 22.20 28.87
C ARG A 516 -38.76 22.95 30.18
N SER A 517 -37.95 24.02 30.21
CA SER A 517 -37.49 24.65 31.45
C SER A 517 -38.09 26.03 31.75
N SER A 518 -39.13 26.50 31.04
CA SER A 518 -39.70 27.84 31.30
C SER A 518 -41.24 27.89 31.16
N PRO A 519 -42.02 28.17 32.24
CA PRO A 519 -43.48 28.27 32.19
C PRO A 519 -44.01 29.59 31.60
N THR A 520 -43.15 30.53 31.20
CA THR A 520 -43.56 31.89 30.81
C THR A 520 -42.87 32.35 29.52
N TYR A 521 -43.20 31.73 28.39
CA TYR A 521 -42.81 32.23 27.07
C TYR A 521 -43.99 32.18 26.09
N GLY A 522 -44.97 33.06 26.35
CA GLY A 522 -46.22 33.17 25.57
C GLY A 522 -46.23 34.23 24.48
N LYS A 523 -45.10 34.88 24.13
CA LYS A 523 -45.14 36.06 23.23
C LYS A 523 -44.02 36.22 22.20
N GLN A 524 -43.28 35.17 21.89
CA GLN A 524 -42.27 35.20 20.81
C GLN A 524 -42.52 34.10 19.76
N ARG A 525 -43.79 33.91 19.39
CA ARG A 525 -44.22 32.84 18.46
C ARG A 525 -44.01 33.14 16.97
N LYS A 526 -43.57 34.35 16.58
CA LYS A 526 -43.46 34.74 15.17
C LYS A 526 -42.07 34.51 14.57
N ASP A 527 -41.01 34.73 15.34
CA ASP A 527 -39.63 34.63 14.82
C ASP A 527 -39.07 33.18 14.90
N ASP A 528 -39.53 32.39 15.87
CA ASP A 528 -39.17 30.97 16.01
C ASP A 528 -39.84 30.07 14.96
N ALA A 529 -41.01 30.49 14.44
CA ALA A 529 -41.70 29.79 13.36
C ALA A 529 -40.87 29.85 12.06
N ASP A 530 -40.23 30.99 11.80
CA ASP A 530 -39.37 31.19 10.62
C ASP A 530 -38.07 30.39 10.73
N ILE A 531 -37.45 30.33 11.91
CA ILE A 531 -36.22 29.53 12.13
C ILE A 531 -36.50 28.03 12.02
N LEU A 532 -37.61 27.54 12.59
CA LEU A 532 -38.02 26.14 12.43
C LEU A 532 -38.41 25.81 10.98
N GLN A 533 -38.94 26.77 10.22
CA GLN A 533 -39.26 26.59 8.82
C GLN A 533 -37.99 26.54 7.95
N VAL A 534 -36.99 27.37 8.25
CA VAL A 534 -35.66 27.34 7.62
C VAL A 534 -34.92 26.03 7.94
N LEU A 535 -34.96 25.56 9.19
CA LEU A 535 -34.33 24.30 9.59
C LEU A 535 -35.05 23.08 9.01
N ARG A 536 -36.39 23.11 8.89
CA ARG A 536 -37.16 22.07 8.19
C ARG A 536 -36.89 22.07 6.69
N ALA A 537 -36.71 23.24 6.08
CA ALA A 537 -36.33 23.34 4.67
C ALA A 537 -34.90 22.81 4.42
N ALA A 538 -33.95 23.14 5.30
CA ALA A 538 -32.57 22.64 5.23
C ALA A 538 -32.50 21.11 5.44
N ASN A 539 -33.28 20.57 6.39
CA ASN A 539 -33.34 19.12 6.65
C ASN A 539 -34.08 18.36 5.52
N LYS A 540 -35.09 18.98 4.89
CA LYS A 540 -35.76 18.42 3.71
C LYS A 540 -34.83 18.41 2.49
N LYS A 541 -34.00 19.45 2.31
CA LYS A 541 -32.98 19.53 1.27
C LYS A 541 -31.88 18.49 1.49
N ALA A 542 -31.35 18.39 2.71
CA ALA A 542 -30.35 17.38 3.08
C ALA A 542 -30.85 15.93 2.91
N ARG A 543 -32.15 15.66 3.16
CA ARG A 543 -32.77 14.35 2.89
C ARG A 543 -32.99 14.10 1.39
N ALA A 544 -33.36 15.11 0.61
CA ALA A 544 -33.50 14.99 -0.84
C ALA A 544 -32.13 14.73 -1.51
N ASP A 545 -31.07 15.39 -1.03
CA ASP A 545 -29.70 15.22 -1.51
C ASP A 545 -29.07 13.89 -1.07
N ALA A 546 -29.63 13.23 -0.04
CA ALA A 546 -29.19 11.94 0.49
C ALA A 546 -30.00 10.72 -0.05
N THR A 547 -30.96 10.92 -0.95
CA THR A 547 -31.75 9.82 -1.56
C THR A 547 -31.33 9.63 -3.03
N PRO A 548 -30.88 8.44 -3.47
CA PRO A 548 -30.57 8.21 -4.88
C PRO A 548 -31.85 8.32 -5.72
N GLY A 549 -31.85 9.18 -6.73
CA GLY A 549 -32.99 9.39 -7.62
C GLY A 549 -33.30 8.15 -8.46
N ASN A 550 -34.42 7.48 -8.17
CA ASN A 550 -35.07 6.54 -9.08
C ASN A 550 -35.74 7.34 -10.21
N GLY A 551 -35.05 7.48 -11.34
CA GLY A 551 -35.63 7.98 -12.58
C GLY A 551 -36.56 6.95 -13.20
N SER A 552 -37.83 6.91 -12.77
CA SER A 552 -38.88 6.24 -13.53
C SER A 552 -39.47 7.21 -14.56
N MET A 553 -39.22 6.93 -15.84
CA MET A 553 -40.06 7.45 -16.93
C MET A 553 -41.46 6.87 -16.75
N SER A 554 -42.44 7.71 -16.45
CA SER A 554 -43.86 7.32 -16.51
C SER A 554 -44.46 7.69 -17.87
N ALA A 555 -45.06 6.68 -18.48
CA ALA A 555 -45.78 6.72 -19.74
C ALA A 555 -47.06 7.57 -19.66
N ARG A 556 -47.34 8.35 -20.70
CA ARG A 556 -48.69 8.85 -21.03
C ARG A 556 -49.31 8.01 -22.15
N ARG A 557 -50.35 7.27 -21.76
CA ARG A 557 -51.60 6.86 -22.47
C ARG A 557 -51.57 6.47 -23.97
N ARG A 558 -51.80 5.17 -24.16
CA ARG A 558 -52.76 4.47 -25.05
C ARG A 558 -53.41 5.25 -26.20
N ASN A 559 -53.27 4.71 -27.42
CA ASN A 559 -54.38 4.45 -28.34
C ASN A 559 -54.13 3.15 -29.15
N THR A 560 -55.02 2.17 -28.94
CA THR A 560 -55.64 1.21 -29.89
C THR A 560 -54.86 0.59 -31.08
N VAL A 561 -54.53 -0.72 -30.97
CA VAL A 561 -54.93 -1.94 -31.77
C VAL A 561 -55.02 -1.84 -33.33
N PRO A 562 -54.73 -2.87 -34.18
CA PRO A 562 -54.53 -4.32 -33.95
C PRO A 562 -53.32 -5.03 -34.61
N LYS A 563 -53.12 -6.28 -34.14
CA LYS A 563 -52.42 -7.41 -34.75
C LYS A 563 -52.69 -7.59 -36.25
N ALA A 564 -51.63 -7.86 -37.02
CA ALA A 564 -51.67 -8.70 -38.20
C ALA A 564 -50.61 -9.80 -38.09
N ARG A 565 -51.02 -10.98 -38.55
CA ARG A 565 -50.34 -12.28 -38.48
C ARG A 565 -49.82 -12.59 -39.89
N ARG A 566 -48.68 -13.29 -39.97
CA ARG A 566 -48.24 -14.27 -41.00
C ARG A 566 -47.01 -13.91 -41.86
N SER A 567 -46.14 -14.93 -41.90
CA SER A 567 -45.33 -15.47 -43.01
C SER A 567 -44.29 -14.56 -43.66
N SER A 568 -43.01 -14.89 -43.47
CA SER A 568 -42.23 -15.85 -44.28
C SER A 568 -40.96 -16.24 -43.53
#